data_AF-A0A4R1JUY6-F1
#
_entry.id   AF-A0A4R1JUY6-F1
#
_cell.length_a   1.000
_cell.length_b   1.000
_cell.length_c   1.000
_cell.angle_alpha   90.00
_cell.angle_beta   90.00
_cell.angle_gamma   90.00
#
_symmetry.space_group_name_H-M   'P 1'
#
loop_
_entity.id
_entity.type
_entity.pdbx_description
1 polymer ?
#
loop_
_entity_poly.entity_id
_entity_poly.type
_entity_poly.pdbx_seq_one_letter_code
_entity_poly.pdbx_strand_id
1 'polypeptide(L)'
;MDVLGGIFLFFLLLIIVITNFIFFRKINRNNICHYKYKIFFFLISIASICVIMILAALFQNVVLIDYFKITTDIESYPYRITLMTIIWIINIIANFSLLKLYIKRRERKNKNKTNDIELIGIE
;
A
#
# COMPACT_ATOMS: atom_id res chain seq x y z
N MET A 1 18.56 17.45 -1.73
CA MET A 1 18.07 16.08 -1.95
C MET A 1 18.93 15.45 -3.02
N ASP A 2 19.71 14.43 -2.68
CA ASP A 2 20.61 13.79 -3.65
C ASP A 2 19.81 13.07 -4.74
N VAL A 3 20.46 12.82 -5.87
CA VAL A 3 19.89 12.09 -7.01
C VAL A 3 19.23 10.77 -6.56
N LEU A 4 19.85 10.06 -5.61
CA LEU A 4 19.34 8.81 -5.05
C LEU A 4 17.98 8.99 -4.33
N GLY A 5 17.82 10.09 -3.57
CA GLY A 5 16.56 10.42 -2.91
C GLY A 5 15.46 10.80 -3.90
N GLY A 6 15.83 11.45 -5.01
CA GLY A 6 14.92 11.71 -6.13
C GLY A 6 14.41 10.44 -6.78
N ILE A 7 15.31 9.51 -7.08
CA ILE A 7 14.98 8.18 -7.60
C ILE A 7 14.07 7.43 -6.62
N PHE A 8 14.38 7.50 -5.32
CA PHE A 8 13.57 6.89 -4.27
C PHE A 8 12.11 7.33 -4.29
N LEU A 9 11.89 8.66 -4.31
CA LEU A 9 10.56 9.24 -4.36
C LEU A 9 9.83 8.92 -5.67
N PHE A 10 10.55 8.91 -6.79
CA PHE A 10 9.98 8.55 -8.09
C PHE A 10 9.38 7.14 -8.08
N PHE A 11 10.12 6.14 -7.57
CA PHE A 11 9.61 4.78 -7.48
C PHE A 11 8.45 4.63 -6.48
N LEU A 12 8.48 5.34 -5.34
CA LEU A 12 7.35 5.35 -4.42
C LEU A 12 6.08 5.89 -5.08
N LEU A 13 6.18 7.00 -5.82
CA LEU A 13 5.08 7.54 -6.61
C LEU A 13 4.59 6.53 -7.66
N LEU A 14 5.51 5.86 -8.35
CA LEU A 14 5.19 4.84 -9.34
C LEU A 14 4.39 3.67 -8.72
N ILE A 15 4.76 3.22 -7.52
CA ILE A 15 4.03 2.16 -6.79
C ILE A 15 2.59 2.59 -6.49
N ILE A 16 2.38 3.85 -6.04
CA ILE A 16 1.04 4.39 -5.80
C ILE A 16 0.24 4.39 -7.10
N VAL A 17 0.80 4.97 -8.17
CA VAL A 17 0.13 5.12 -9.45
C VAL A 17 -0.26 3.77 -10.03
N ILE A 18 0.66 2.81 -10.07
CA ILE A 18 0.42 1.46 -10.61
C ILE A 18 -0.66 0.74 -9.81
N THR A 19 -0.58 0.74 -8.47
CA THR A 19 -1.56 0.04 -7.63
C THR A 19 -2.95 0.65 -7.81
N ASN A 20 -3.06 1.98 -7.83
CA ASN A 20 -4.33 2.68 -8.04
C ASN A 20 -4.88 2.46 -9.45
N PHE A 21 -4.02 2.41 -10.47
CA PHE A 21 -4.42 2.09 -11.84
C PHE A 21 -5.02 0.68 -11.95
N ILE A 22 -4.36 -0.31 -11.36
CA ILE A 22 -4.86 -1.70 -11.32
C ILE A 22 -6.22 -1.75 -10.60
N PHE A 23 -6.36 -1.02 -9.49
CA PHE A 23 -7.62 -0.92 -8.76
C PHE A 23 -8.73 -0.32 -9.60
N PHE A 24 -8.47 0.79 -10.30
CA PHE A 24 -9.46 1.43 -11.16
C PHE A 24 -9.92 0.50 -12.28
N ARG A 25 -8.97 -0.19 -12.94
CA ARG A 25 -9.30 -1.18 -13.99
C ARG A 25 -10.19 -2.30 -13.46
N LYS A 26 -9.90 -2.80 -12.25
CA LYS A 26 -10.67 -3.88 -11.63
C LYS A 26 -12.06 -3.44 -11.16
N ILE A 27 -12.22 -2.20 -10.68
CA ILE A 27 -13.53 -1.64 -10.32
C ILE A 27 -14.40 -1.37 -11.53
N ASN A 28 -13.85 -0.80 -12.61
CA ASN A 28 -14.64 -0.44 -13.80
C ASN A 28 -15.30 -1.67 -14.44
N ARG A 29 -14.63 -2.84 -14.38
CA ARG A 29 -15.15 -4.11 -14.90
C ARG A 29 -16.43 -4.58 -14.19
N ASN A 30 -16.68 -4.12 -12.96
CA ASN A 30 -17.83 -4.51 -12.16
C ASN A 30 -18.99 -3.48 -12.20
N ASN A 31 -18.99 -2.55 -13.16
CA ASN A 31 -20.07 -1.58 -13.49
C ASN A 31 -20.64 -0.71 -12.34
N ILE A 32 -20.04 -0.72 -11.15
CA ILE A 32 -20.51 0.06 -10.01
C ILE A 32 -19.57 1.26 -9.86
N CYS A 33 -19.93 2.34 -10.56
CA CYS A 33 -19.17 3.59 -10.65
C CYS A 33 -19.40 4.47 -9.41
N HIS A 34 -18.66 4.20 -8.34
CA HIS A 34 -18.64 5.09 -7.17
C HIS A 34 -17.23 5.63 -6.96
N TYR A 35 -17.02 6.88 -7.35
CA TYR A 35 -15.76 7.63 -7.23
C TYR A 35 -15.21 7.62 -5.79
N LYS A 36 -16.10 7.54 -4.78
CA LYS A 36 -15.75 7.48 -3.36
C LYS A 36 -14.76 6.35 -3.05
N TYR A 37 -14.95 5.15 -3.61
CA TYR A 37 -14.05 4.02 -3.38
C TYR A 37 -12.68 4.24 -4.03
N LYS A 38 -12.63 4.95 -5.17
CA LYS A 38 -11.40 5.30 -5.87
C LYS A 38 -10.51 6.20 -5.02
N ILE A 39 -11.09 7.26 -4.47
CA ILE A 39 -10.36 8.20 -3.59
C ILE A 39 -9.96 7.54 -2.28
N PHE A 40 -10.83 6.75 -1.67
CA PHE A 40 -10.53 6.11 -0.40
C PHE A 40 -9.36 5.13 -0.50
N PHE A 41 -9.31 4.34 -1.58
CA PHE A 41 -8.17 3.45 -1.81
C PHE A 41 -6.86 4.22 -2.03
N PHE A 42 -6.91 5.32 -2.79
CA PHE A 42 -5.74 6.20 -2.98
C PHE A 42 -5.18 6.75 -1.66
N LEU A 43 -6.06 7.22 -0.76
CA LEU A 43 -5.68 7.68 0.58
C LEU A 43 -5.06 6.56 1.41
N ILE A 44 -5.59 5.34 1.34
CA ILE A 44 -5.03 4.17 2.02
C ILE A 44 -3.62 3.86 1.49
N SER A 45 -3.40 3.91 0.17
CA SER A 45 -2.08 3.68 -0.41
C SER A 45 -1.04 4.69 0.08
N ILE A 46 -1.41 5.97 0.18
CA ILE A 46 -0.53 7.01 0.73
C ILE A 46 -0.25 6.72 2.21
N ALA A 47 -1.29 6.47 3.00
CA ALA A 47 -1.15 6.15 4.42
C ALA A 47 -0.25 4.93 4.65
N SER A 48 -0.37 3.90 3.80
CA SER A 48 0.47 2.70 3.86
C SER A 48 1.96 3.03 3.72
N ILE A 49 2.33 3.95 2.82
CA ILE A 49 3.73 4.36 2.65
C ILE A 49 4.22 5.06 3.92
N CYS A 50 3.44 6.00 4.46
CA CYS A 50 3.80 6.69 5.70
C CYS A 50 4.02 5.71 6.85
N VAL A 51 3.11 4.74 7.02
CA VAL A 51 3.21 3.72 8.05
C VAL A 51 4.47 2.87 7.87
N ILE A 52 4.77 2.43 6.65
CA ILE A 52 5.97 1.63 6.36
C ILE A 52 7.25 2.43 6.62
N MET A 53 7.28 3.71 6.27
CA MET A 53 8.42 4.59 6.55
C MET A 53 8.65 4.76 8.06
N ILE A 54 7.59 4.97 8.84
CA ILE A 54 7.67 5.07 10.30
C ILE A 54 8.16 3.76 10.91
N LEU A 55 7.61 2.62 10.46
CA LEU A 55 8.05 1.29 10.90
C LEU A 55 9.51 1.03 10.56
N ALA A 56 9.97 1.40 9.37
CA ALA A 56 11.36 1.26 8.96
C ALA A 56 12.30 2.10 9.84
N ALA A 57 11.93 3.35 10.14
CA ALA A 57 12.69 4.22 11.03
C ALA A 57 12.75 3.69 12.48
N LEU A 58 11.63 3.20 13.00
CA LEU A 58 11.58 2.57 14.33
C LEU A 58 12.41 1.29 14.37
N PHE A 59 12.33 0.46 13.33
CA PHE A 59 13.11 -0.77 13.25
C PHE A 59 14.61 -0.47 13.20
N GLN A 60 15.02 0.54 12.42
CA GLN A 60 16.42 0.95 12.37
C GLN A 60 16.94 1.44 13.72
N ASN A 61 16.23 2.36 14.36
CA ASN A 61 16.69 2.95 15.62
C ASN A 61 16.62 1.94 16.78
N VAL A 62 15.47 1.30 16.97
CA VAL A 62 15.26 0.44 18.14
C VAL A 62 15.93 -0.91 17.94
N VAL A 63 15.70 -1.58 16.80
CA VAL A 63 16.15 -2.96 16.63
C VAL A 63 17.63 -3.00 16.22
N LEU A 64 17.98 -2.34 15.12
CA LEU A 64 19.36 -2.43 14.60
C LEU A 64 20.36 -1.70 15.49
N ILE A 65 20.07 -0.47 15.91
CA ILE A 65 21.01 0.36 16.69
C ILE A 65 20.96 -0.03 18.18
N ASP A 66 19.80 0.02 18.84
CA ASP A 66 19.78 -0.21 20.30
C ASP A 66 19.99 -1.67 20.69
N TYR A 67 19.27 -2.61 20.05
CA TYR A 67 19.35 -4.04 20.42
C TYR A 67 20.56 -4.76 19.84
N PHE A 68 20.77 -4.64 18.52
CA PHE A 68 21.83 -5.36 17.84
C PHE A 68 23.16 -4.61 17.79
N LYS A 69 23.18 -3.32 18.18
CA LYS A 69 24.39 -2.46 18.17
C LYS A 69 25.10 -2.44 16.81
N ILE A 70 24.35 -2.60 15.72
CA ILE A 70 24.89 -2.58 14.37
C ILE A 70 25.17 -1.12 14.01
N THR A 71 26.44 -0.81 13.78
CA THR A 71 26.86 0.48 13.25
C THR A 71 26.38 0.58 11.80
N THR A 72 25.37 1.39 11.58
CA THR A 72 24.83 1.65 10.23
C THR A 72 25.49 2.91 9.69
N ASP A 73 26.27 2.77 8.62
CA ASP A 73 26.79 3.91 7.88
C ASP A 73 25.69 4.43 6.94
N ILE A 74 24.94 5.42 7.45
CA ILE A 74 23.79 6.00 6.75
C ILE A 74 24.22 6.77 5.49
N GLU A 75 25.47 7.22 5.42
CA GLU A 75 26.01 7.94 4.26
C GLU A 75 26.43 6.99 3.14
N SER A 76 26.70 5.73 3.48
CA SER A 76 27.08 4.69 2.54
C SER A 76 26.00 4.43 1.49
N TYR A 77 26.34 4.66 0.21
CA TYR A 77 25.49 4.32 -0.93
C TYR A 77 24.92 2.89 -0.91
N PRO A 78 25.70 1.82 -0.69
CA PRO A 78 25.15 0.46 -0.66
C PRO A 78 24.14 0.24 0.47
N TYR A 79 24.34 0.85 1.64
CA TYR A 79 23.37 0.80 2.73
C TYR A 79 22.06 1.51 2.37
N ARG A 80 22.15 2.72 1.81
CA ARG A 80 20.97 3.47 1.36
C ARG A 80 20.20 2.70 0.28
N ILE A 81 20.89 2.10 -0.69
CA ILE A 81 20.25 1.31 -1.77
C ILE A 81 19.54 0.08 -1.21
N THR A 82 20.18 -0.68 -0.32
CA THR A 82 19.58 -1.88 0.29
C THR A 82 18.33 -1.52 1.11
N LEU A 83 18.41 -0.49 1.94
CA LEU A 83 17.27 0.00 2.73
C LEU A 83 16.11 0.47 1.84
N MET A 84 16.40 1.27 0.80
CA MET A 84 15.40 1.72 -0.17
C MET A 84 14.72 0.54 -0.88
N THR A 85 15.49 -0.46 -1.29
CA THR A 85 14.98 -1.64 -1.99
C THR A 85 14.03 -2.44 -1.09
N ILE A 86 14.39 -2.65 0.18
CA ILE A 86 13.56 -3.33 1.16
C ILE A 86 12.23 -2.57 1.35
N ILE A 87 12.30 -1.25 1.52
CA ILE A 87 11.11 -0.40 1.69
C ILE A 87 10.19 -0.50 0.47
N TRP A 88 10.74 -0.51 -0.75
CA TRP A 88 9.94 -0.67 -1.97
C TRP A 88 9.26 -2.04 -2.03
N ILE A 89 9.97 -3.13 -1.75
CA ILE A 89 9.40 -4.48 -1.76
C ILE A 89 8.24 -4.58 -0.76
N ILE A 90 8.45 -4.10 0.48
CA ILE A 90 7.41 -4.10 1.52
C ILE A 90 6.21 -3.26 1.08
N ASN A 91 6.43 -2.08 0.47
CA ASN A 91 5.36 -1.24 -0.04
C ASN A 91 4.55 -1.90 -1.15
N ILE A 92 5.20 -2.60 -2.09
CA ILE A 92 4.52 -3.34 -3.16
C ILE A 92 3.64 -4.43 -2.56
N ILE A 93 4.18 -5.24 -1.64
CA ILE A 93 3.45 -6.33 -1.00
C ILE A 93 2.26 -5.81 -0.20
N ALA A 94 2.46 -4.74 0.58
CA ALA A 94 1.42 -4.13 1.40
C ALA A 94 0.29 -3.55 0.54
N ASN A 95 0.63 -2.74 -0.48
CA ASN A 95 -0.36 -2.17 -1.38
C ASN A 95 -1.15 -3.23 -2.14
N PHE A 96 -0.50 -4.30 -2.61
CA PHE A 96 -1.19 -5.39 -3.31
C PHE A 96 -2.09 -6.22 -2.37
N SER A 97 -1.64 -6.44 -1.13
CA SER A 97 -2.45 -7.11 -0.10
C SER A 97 -3.68 -6.28 0.28
N LEU A 98 -3.51 -4.97 0.48
CA LEU A 98 -4.60 -4.03 0.73
C LEU A 98 -5.59 -4.01 -0.44
N LEU A 99 -5.11 -3.96 -1.68
CA LEU A 99 -5.93 -4.07 -2.89
C LEU A 99 -6.81 -5.32 -2.87
N LYS A 100 -6.21 -6.49 -2.61
CA LYS A 100 -6.94 -7.77 -2.58
C LYS A 100 -7.98 -7.80 -1.47
N LEU A 101 -7.62 -7.34 -0.27
CA LEU A 101 -8.53 -7.28 0.89
C LEU A 101 -9.69 -6.32 0.65
N TYR A 102 -9.40 -5.14 0.08
CA TYR A 102 -10.41 -4.11 -0.19
C TYR A 102 -11.46 -4.61 -1.19
N ILE A 103 -11.00 -5.22 -2.28
CA ILE A 103 -11.89 -5.80 -3.30
C ILE A 103 -12.72 -6.95 -2.70
N LYS A 104 -12.08 -7.88 -1.98
CA LYS A 104 -12.77 -9.03 -1.36
C LYS A 104 -13.84 -8.59 -0.36
N ARG A 105 -13.55 -7.57 0.47
CA ARG A 105 -14.54 -6.99 1.40
C ARG A 105 -15.73 -6.40 0.66
N ARG A 106 -15.49 -5.70 -0.44
CA ARG A 106 -16.55 -5.12 -1.27
C ARG A 106 -17.42 -6.20 -1.93
N GLU A 107 -16.82 -7.22 -2.53
CA GLU A 107 -17.54 -8.33 -3.16
C GLU A 107 -18.47 -9.02 -2.15
N ARG A 108 -17.99 -9.26 -0.92
CA ARG A 108 -18.83 -9.79 0.17
C ARG A 108 -19.98 -8.87 0.54
N LYS A 109 -19.73 -7.56 0.67
CA LYS A 109 -20.78 -6.58 1.03
C LYS A 109 -21.87 -6.49 -0.05
N ASN A 110 -21.49 -6.58 -1.32
CA ASN A 110 -22.47 -6.62 -2.41
C ASN A 110 -23.27 -7.92 -2.43
N LYS A 111 -22.63 -9.08 -2.21
CA LYS A 111 -23.31 -10.38 -2.17
C LYS A 111 -24.34 -10.48 -1.04
N ASN A 112 -24.01 -9.97 0.14
CA ASN A 112 -24.97 -9.94 1.26
C ASN A 112 -26.15 -9.01 0.93
N LYS A 113 -25.90 -7.85 0.29
CA LYS A 113 -26.96 -6.93 -0.09
C LYS A 113 -27.94 -7.53 -1.12
N THR A 114 -27.47 -8.37 -2.04
CA THR A 114 -28.36 -9.08 -2.98
C THR A 114 -29.14 -10.20 -2.29
N ASN A 115 -28.51 -10.95 -1.39
CA ASN A 115 -29.20 -12.00 -0.61
C ASN A 115 -30.27 -11.42 0.33
N ASP A 116 -30.02 -10.25 0.93
CA ASP A 116 -31.00 -9.55 1.78
C ASP A 116 -32.22 -9.08 0.96
N ILE A 117 -32.04 -8.74 -0.32
CA ILE A 117 -33.15 -8.36 -1.22
C ILE A 117 -33.93 -9.61 -1.69
N GLU A 118 -33.25 -10.75 -1.92
CA GLU A 118 -33.91 -12.02 -2.24
C GLU A 118 -34.74 -12.56 -1.07
N LEU A 119 -34.31 -12.33 0.17
CA LEU A 119 -35.06 -12.71 1.38
C LEU A 119 -36.31 -11.86 1.64
N ILE A 120 -36.40 -10.65 1.07
CA ILE A 120 -37.58 -9.77 1.22
C ILE A 120 -38.69 -10.15 0.22
N GLY A 121 -38.38 -10.90 -0.84
CA GLY A 121 -39.36 -11.34 -1.86
C GLY A 121 -39.98 -12.71 -1.62
N ILE A 122 -39.70 -13.36 -0.48
CA ILE A 122 -40.27 -14.64 -0.09
C ILE A 122 -41.21 -14.39 1.10
N GLU A 123 -42.33 -13.72 0.83
CA GLU A 123 -43.58 -13.80 1.60
C GLU A 123 -44.75 -13.84 0.62
#